data_AF-A0A937I0W4-F1
#
_entry.id   AF-A0A937I0W4-F1
#
_cell.length_a   1.000
_cell.length_b   1.000
_cell.length_c   1.000
_cell.angle_alpha   90.00
_cell.angle_beta   90.00
_cell.angle_gamma   90.00
#
_symmetry.space_group_name_H-M   'P 1'
#
loop_
_entity.id
_entity.type
_entity.pdbx_description
1 polymer ?
#
loop_
_entity_poly.entity_id
_entity_poly.type
_entity_poly.pdbx_seq_one_letter_code
_entity_poly.pdbx_strand_id
1 'polypeptide(L)'
;MGEVRIRQLLIVGLFALFGSASQAADSDLLDSVKRNPQLAATMCQQFKDLNSKGKSAYSKKTTKQVAAAQKLTKEDAEVLVTYVVGMHCPDVR
;
A
#
# COMPACT_ATOMS: atom_id res chain seq x y z
N MET A 1 69.05 -18.26 7.65
CA MET A 1 68.66 -17.93 6.27
C MET A 1 67.15 -17.96 6.21
N GLY A 2 66.50 -16.83 5.89
CA GLY A 2 65.04 -16.77 5.72
C GLY A 2 64.40 -15.59 6.42
N GLU A 3 64.86 -14.39 6.06
CA GLU A 3 64.42 -13.08 6.52
C GLU A 3 62.90 -12.91 6.57
N VAL A 4 62.42 -12.48 7.74
CA VAL A 4 61.11 -11.89 7.98
C VAL A 4 60.94 -10.68 7.05
N ARG A 5 60.24 -10.86 5.93
CA ARG A 5 59.74 -9.73 5.11
C ARG A 5 58.25 -9.52 5.36
N ILE A 6 58.03 -8.67 6.34
CA ILE A 6 56.96 -7.66 6.42
C ILE A 6 56.34 -7.40 5.04
N ARG A 7 55.16 -7.96 4.81
CA ARG A 7 54.18 -7.42 3.87
C ARG A 7 52.89 -7.25 4.66
N GLN A 8 52.76 -6.07 5.26
CA GLN A 8 51.46 -5.47 5.52
C GLN A 8 50.60 -5.63 4.26
N LEU A 9 49.36 -6.08 4.42
CA LEU A 9 48.18 -5.27 4.13
C LEU A 9 46.92 -6.12 4.40
N LEU A 10 46.23 -5.72 5.47
CA LEU A 10 44.77 -5.60 5.54
C LEU A 10 43.94 -6.81 5.06
N ILE A 11 43.55 -7.67 6.00
CA ILE A 11 42.23 -8.32 5.91
C ILE A 11 41.43 -7.83 7.12
N VAL A 12 40.95 -6.59 7.00
CA VAL A 12 39.94 -6.02 7.89
C VAL A 12 38.63 -6.76 7.60
N GLY A 13 37.98 -7.23 8.68
CA GLY A 13 36.78 -8.06 8.61
C GLY A 13 35.67 -7.47 7.76
N LEU A 14 35.16 -8.28 6.84
CA LEU A 14 33.96 -7.98 6.07
C LEU A 14 32.82 -8.88 6.56
N PHE A 15 32.35 -8.62 7.79
CA PHE A 15 31.16 -9.23 8.38
C PHE A 15 30.20 -8.12 8.81
N ALA A 16 29.55 -7.50 7.83
CA ALA A 16 28.35 -6.71 8.04
C ALA A 16 27.62 -6.61 6.70
N LEU A 17 26.30 -6.46 6.76
CA LEU A 17 25.36 -6.27 5.63
C LEU A 17 24.62 -7.53 5.16
N PHE A 18 24.04 -8.30 6.08
CA PHE A 18 22.74 -8.92 5.82
C PHE A 18 21.65 -7.99 6.34
N GLY A 19 21.46 -6.86 5.64
CA GLY A 19 20.26 -6.05 5.82
C GLY A 19 19.10 -6.80 5.17
N SER A 20 18.21 -7.37 5.97
CA SER A 20 16.94 -7.88 5.47
C SER A 20 16.14 -6.71 4.92
N ALA A 21 16.19 -6.50 3.61
CA ALA A 21 15.25 -5.60 2.95
C ALA A 21 13.86 -6.21 3.10
N SER A 22 13.13 -5.81 4.14
CA SER A 22 11.69 -6.02 4.26
C SER A 22 11.03 -5.25 3.13
N GLN A 23 11.00 -5.85 1.95
CA GLN A 23 10.13 -5.39 0.87
C GLN A 23 8.71 -5.68 1.36
N ALA A 24 8.08 -4.68 1.99
CA ALA A 24 6.65 -4.69 2.20
C ALA A 24 6.02 -4.83 0.82
N ALA A 25 5.40 -5.97 0.54
CA ALA A 25 4.62 -6.18 -0.66
C ALA A 25 3.32 -5.36 -0.50
N ASP A 26 3.43 -4.05 -0.65
CA ASP A 26 2.26 -3.21 -0.93
C ASP A 26 1.58 -3.80 -2.18
N SER A 27 0.29 -4.14 -2.07
CA SER A 27 -0.48 -4.69 -3.19
C SER A 27 -0.50 -3.67 -4.35
N ASP A 28 -0.31 -4.12 -5.59
CA ASP A 28 -0.39 -3.28 -6.81
C ASP A 28 -1.66 -2.42 -6.86
N LEU A 29 -2.75 -2.94 -6.28
CA LEU A 29 -4.01 -2.23 -6.08
C LEU A 29 -3.81 -0.97 -5.23
N LEU A 30 -3.25 -1.13 -4.03
CA LEU A 30 -3.10 -0.04 -3.06
C LEU A 30 -2.04 0.96 -3.51
N ASP A 31 -0.99 0.50 -4.18
CA ASP A 31 0.01 1.42 -4.71
C ASP A 31 -0.54 2.30 -5.83
N SER A 32 -1.47 1.78 -6.63
CA SER A 32 -2.17 2.57 -7.66
C SER A 32 -3.05 3.67 -7.06
N VAL A 33 -3.65 3.44 -5.89
CA VAL A 33 -4.42 4.46 -5.15
C VAL A 33 -3.50 5.49 -4.52
N LYS A 34 -2.40 5.06 -3.89
CA LYS A 34 -1.37 5.95 -3.32
C LYS A 34 -0.80 6.91 -4.37
N ARG A 35 -0.56 6.40 -5.58
CA ARG A 35 -0.07 7.18 -6.73
C ARG A 35 -1.17 8.01 -7.42
N ASN A 36 -2.44 7.82 -7.06
CA ASN A 36 -3.58 8.55 -7.62
C ASN A 36 -4.49 9.14 -6.51
N PRO A 37 -4.05 10.22 -5.83
CA PRO A 37 -4.82 10.84 -4.75
C PRO A 37 -6.16 11.43 -5.23
N GLN A 38 -6.29 11.75 -6.51
CA GLN A 38 -7.54 12.26 -7.08
C GLN A 38 -8.62 11.18 -7.14
N LEU A 39 -8.24 9.93 -7.45
CA LEU A 39 -9.15 8.79 -7.39
C LEU A 39 -9.67 8.61 -5.96
N ALA A 40 -8.77 8.57 -4.97
CA ALA A 40 -9.15 8.41 -3.57
C ALA A 40 -10.08 9.54 -3.09
N ALA A 41 -9.77 10.80 -3.42
CA ALA A 41 -10.60 11.95 -3.09
C ALA A 41 -12.00 11.87 -3.75
N THR A 42 -12.06 11.46 -5.02
CA THR A 42 -13.33 11.30 -5.75
C THR A 42 -14.20 10.21 -5.13
N MET A 43 -13.60 9.05 -4.83
CA MET A 43 -14.28 7.96 -4.14
C MET A 43 -14.76 8.41 -2.76
N CYS A 44 -13.95 9.20 -2.05
CA CYS A 44 -14.32 9.73 -0.75
C CYS A 44 -15.58 10.60 -0.79
N GLN A 45 -15.68 11.50 -1.77
CA GLN A 45 -16.89 12.33 -1.93
C GLN A 45 -18.13 11.47 -2.22
N GLN A 46 -17.99 10.42 -3.04
CA GLN A 46 -19.08 9.48 -3.30
C GLN A 46 -19.53 8.75 -2.03
N PHE A 47 -18.58 8.31 -1.21
CA PHE A 47 -18.90 7.64 0.06
C PHE A 47 -19.56 8.58 1.06
N LYS A 48 -19.13 9.84 1.14
CA LYS A 48 -19.80 10.88 1.94
C LYS A 48 -21.23 11.13 1.49
N ASP A 49 -21.49 11.20 0.18
CA ASP A 49 -22.84 11.33 -0.38
C ASP A 49 -23.73 10.14 0.01
N LEU A 50 -23.23 8.91 -0.11
CA LEU A 50 -23.94 7.71 0.34
C LEU A 50 -24.26 7.78 1.84
N ASN A 51 -23.29 8.18 2.65
CA ASN A 51 -23.45 8.22 4.10
C ASN A 51 -24.45 9.30 4.54
N SER A 52 -24.46 10.46 3.87
CA SER A 52 -25.48 11.50 4.07
C SER A 52 -26.91 11.02 3.80
N LYS A 53 -27.05 9.95 3.00
CA LYS A 53 -28.33 9.31 2.66
C LYS A 53 -28.61 8.06 3.52
N GLY A 54 -27.84 7.84 4.59
CA GLY A 54 -27.96 6.67 5.47
C GLY A 54 -27.50 5.36 4.82
N LYS A 55 -26.70 5.41 3.75
CA LYS A 55 -26.18 4.22 3.05
C LYS A 55 -24.72 4.00 3.41
N SER A 56 -24.34 2.73 3.58
CA SER A 56 -22.96 2.36 3.89
C SER A 56 -22.08 2.34 2.64
N ALA A 57 -20.87 2.86 2.77
CA ALA A 57 -19.81 2.70 1.77
C ALA A 57 -19.42 1.23 1.58
N TYR A 58 -19.60 0.39 2.61
CA TYR A 58 -19.29 -1.03 2.63
C TYR A 58 -20.43 -1.93 2.11
N SER A 59 -21.50 -1.36 1.56
CA SER A 59 -22.61 -2.15 1.06
C SER A 59 -22.21 -3.01 -0.14
N LYS A 60 -22.77 -4.23 -0.26
CA LYS A 60 -22.53 -5.11 -1.42
C LYS A 60 -22.78 -4.41 -2.76
N LYS A 61 -23.73 -3.46 -2.80
CA LYS A 61 -24.03 -2.66 -3.98
C LYS A 61 -22.88 -1.71 -4.31
N THR A 62 -22.40 -0.96 -3.32
CA THR A 62 -21.28 -0.03 -3.46
C THR A 62 -20.02 -0.78 -3.89
N THR A 63 -19.69 -1.89 -3.23
CA THR A 63 -18.55 -2.75 -3.61
C THR A 63 -18.62 -3.18 -5.07
N LYS A 64 -19.78 -3.67 -5.54
CA LYS A 64 -19.95 -4.07 -6.95
C LYS A 64 -19.76 -2.90 -7.91
N GLN A 65 -20.22 -1.71 -7.55
CA GLN A 65 -20.04 -0.50 -8.36
C GLN A 65 -18.56 -0.10 -8.44
N VAL A 66 -17.84 -0.14 -7.32
CA VAL A 66 -16.40 0.12 -7.27
C VAL A 66 -15.63 -0.91 -8.09
N ALA A 67 -15.94 -2.20 -7.93
CA ALA A 67 -15.32 -3.27 -8.70
C ALA A 67 -15.46 -3.04 -10.21
N ALA A 68 -16.66 -2.72 -10.68
CA ALA A 68 -16.91 -2.44 -12.10
C ALA A 68 -16.17 -1.17 -12.57
N ALA A 69 -16.21 -0.09 -11.79
CA ALA A 69 -15.60 1.19 -12.16
C ALA A 69 -14.07 1.12 -12.24
N GLN A 70 -13.45 0.34 -11.34
CA GLN A 70 -12.00 0.22 -11.22
C GLN A 70 -11.44 -1.04 -11.92
N LYS A 71 -12.31 -1.84 -12.55
CA LYS A 71 -11.95 -3.12 -13.20
C LYS A 71 -11.25 -4.09 -12.23
N LEU A 72 -11.81 -4.20 -11.03
CA LEU A 72 -11.29 -5.03 -9.94
C LEU A 72 -12.16 -6.26 -9.69
N THR A 73 -11.59 -7.25 -9.00
CA THR A 73 -12.37 -8.30 -8.38
C THR A 73 -13.26 -7.72 -7.27
N LYS A 74 -14.25 -8.48 -6.82
CA LYS A 74 -15.09 -8.04 -5.69
C LYS A 74 -14.25 -7.87 -4.42
N GLU A 75 -13.35 -8.82 -4.15
CA GLU A 75 -12.47 -8.80 -2.98
C GLU A 75 -11.54 -7.60 -2.98
N ASP A 76 -10.90 -7.31 -4.11
CA ASP A 76 -10.05 -6.11 -4.28
C ASP A 76 -10.85 -4.83 -4.08
N ALA A 77 -12.10 -4.78 -4.57
CA ALA A 77 -12.96 -3.63 -4.32
C ALA A 77 -13.33 -3.46 -2.84
N GLU A 78 -13.51 -4.54 -2.07
CA GLU A 78 -13.76 -4.48 -0.61
C GLU A 78 -12.53 -3.93 0.11
N VAL A 79 -11.33 -4.38 -0.27
CA VAL A 79 -10.06 -3.86 0.24
C VAL A 79 -9.90 -2.38 -0.11
N LEU A 80 -10.17 -2.01 -1.36
CA LEU A 80 -10.06 -0.63 -1.84
C LEU A 80 -11.01 0.32 -1.10
N VAL A 81 -12.28 -0.07 -0.91
CA VAL A 81 -13.25 0.72 -0.14
C VAL A 81 -12.75 0.94 1.28
N THR A 82 -12.28 -0.12 1.94
CA THR A 82 -11.75 -0.05 3.31
C THR A 82 -10.56 0.88 3.40
N TYR A 83 -9.62 0.77 2.47
CA TYR A 83 -8.43 1.61 2.41
C TYR A 83 -8.78 3.08 2.22
N VAL A 84 -9.62 3.40 1.23
CA VAL A 84 -10.01 4.79 0.96
C VAL A 84 -10.76 5.41 2.13
N VAL A 85 -11.68 4.68 2.76
CA VAL A 85 -12.39 5.19 3.94
C VAL A 85 -11.42 5.45 5.08
N GLY A 86 -10.56 4.48 5.42
CA GLY A 86 -9.61 4.61 6.53
C GLY A 86 -8.55 5.69 6.35
N MET A 87 -8.08 5.91 5.12
CA MET A 87 -6.99 6.85 4.82
C MET A 87 -7.48 8.26 4.43
N HIS A 88 -8.67 8.36 3.83
CA HIS A 88 -9.11 9.61 3.18
C HIS A 88 -10.49 10.12 3.64
N CYS A 89 -11.29 9.31 4.36
CA CYS A 89 -12.66 9.65 4.73
C CYS A 89 -13.00 9.34 6.19
N PRO A 90 -12.36 10.00 7.17
CA PRO A 90 -12.54 9.68 8.59
C PRO A 90 -13.99 9.82 9.08
N ASP A 91 -14.81 10.62 8.39
CA ASP A 91 -16.22 10.87 8.75
C ASP A 91 -17.22 9.83 8.18
N VAL A 92 -16.77 8.92 7.30
CA VAL A 92 -17.65 7.92 6.66
C VAL A 92 -17.74 6.67 7.53
N ARG A 93 -18.97 6.17 7.75
CA ARG A 93 -19.27 4.95 8.50
C ARG A 93 -20.06 3.90 7.71
#